data_AF-A0AAD1D6M9-F1
#
_entry.id   AF-A0AAD1D6M9-F1
#
_cell.length_a   1.000
_cell.length_b   1.000
_cell.length_c   1.000
_cell.angle_alpha   90.00
_cell.angle_beta   90.00
_cell.angle_gamma   90.00
#
_symmetry.space_group_name_H-M   'P 1'
#
loop_
_entity.id
_entity.type
_entity.pdbx_description
1 polymer ?
#
loop_
_entity_poly.entity_id
_entity_poly.type
_entity_poly.pdbx_seq_one_letter_code
_entity_poly.pdbx_strand_id
1 'polypeptide(L)'
;MRMALAGAMLAVAAFGAAAASAGDDVRAQRQTYRFEWKAPFADMSPQGAAIIAEAMQAQRMPSNAEEVRRARQKVLDLISAEKLDLDAIRKAQAEERSLAIKEHARAQEKMLKAYQRLSLQDRRAFAEGMREQEERMMQHLARARERMRDAQERSRMDADRMKREMEKMRKEMLRNAKETGSLWIVIPPVQPVPPVVPPEPVDPDRHG
;
A
#
# COMPACT_ATOMS: atom_id res chain seq x y z
N MET A 1 -20.79 -20.67 -26.86
CA MET A 1 -20.59 -20.74 -25.39
C MET A 1 -19.36 -19.90 -25.03
N ARG A 2 -19.56 -18.72 -24.43
CA ARG A 2 -18.47 -17.85 -23.96
C ARG A 2 -18.49 -17.89 -22.42
N MET A 3 -17.54 -18.60 -21.83
CA MET A 3 -17.28 -18.57 -20.38
C MET A 3 -16.23 -17.49 -20.12
N ALA A 4 -16.65 -16.39 -19.49
CA ALA A 4 -15.74 -15.36 -19.03
C ALA A 4 -15.16 -15.77 -17.66
N LEU A 5 -13.83 -15.90 -17.61
CA LEU A 5 -13.04 -16.00 -16.39
C LEU A 5 -13.16 -14.69 -15.60
N ALA A 6 -13.96 -14.69 -14.54
CA ALA A 6 -13.87 -13.70 -13.47
C ALA A 6 -13.00 -14.30 -12.35
N GLY A 7 -11.68 -14.21 -12.53
CA GLY A 7 -10.70 -14.60 -11.51
C GLY A 7 -10.63 -13.53 -10.43
N ALA A 8 -11.14 -13.87 -9.24
CA ALA A 8 -11.15 -13.01 -8.06
C ALA A 8 -9.72 -12.63 -7.63
N MET A 9 -9.43 -11.33 -7.68
CA MET A 9 -8.30 -10.73 -6.97
C MET A 9 -8.64 -10.63 -5.48
N LEU A 10 -8.15 -11.56 -4.67
CA LEU A 10 -8.09 -11.40 -3.21
C LEU A 10 -6.68 -10.97 -2.83
N ALA A 11 -6.36 -9.69 -3.06
CA ALA A 11 -5.13 -9.08 -2.57
C ALA A 11 -5.37 -8.57 -1.15
N VAL A 12 -5.04 -9.38 -0.14
CA VAL A 12 -4.97 -8.93 1.25
C VAL A 12 -3.66 -8.14 1.41
N ALA A 13 -3.73 -6.82 1.26
CA ALA A 13 -2.65 -5.93 1.61
C ALA A 13 -2.58 -5.79 3.14
N ALA A 14 -1.63 -6.51 3.75
CA ALA A 14 -1.22 -6.27 5.13
C ALA A 14 -0.34 -5.01 5.16
N PHE A 15 -0.95 -3.84 5.39
CA PHE A 15 -0.22 -2.63 5.74
C PHE A 15 0.05 -2.63 7.25
N GLY A 16 1.32 -2.83 7.61
CA GLY A 16 1.81 -2.64 8.96
C GLY A 16 1.79 -1.15 9.35
N ALA A 17 1.17 -0.85 10.47
CA ALA A 17 1.22 0.45 11.12
C ALA A 17 2.53 0.55 11.92
N ALA A 18 3.39 1.51 11.56
CA ALA A 18 4.49 1.95 12.40
C ALA A 18 4.60 3.48 12.28
N ALA A 19 4.10 4.18 13.30
CA ALA A 19 4.59 5.49 13.75
C ALA A 19 3.85 5.84 15.04
N ALA A 20 4.57 5.82 16.16
CA ALA A 20 4.13 6.37 17.42
C ALA A 20 4.89 7.68 17.73
N SER A 21 4.28 8.47 18.62
CA SER A 21 4.74 9.72 19.23
C SER A 21 4.50 10.99 18.39
N ALA A 22 4.01 12.12 18.91
CA ALA A 22 3.67 12.53 20.28
C ALA A 22 2.64 13.68 20.21
N GLY A 23 1.84 13.85 21.26
CA GLY A 23 0.96 15.01 21.43
C GLY A 23 -0.27 14.65 22.26
N ASP A 24 -0.17 14.88 23.56
CA ASP A 24 -1.29 14.82 24.51
C ASP A 24 -2.36 15.91 24.19
N ASP A 25 -3.59 15.63 24.64
CA ASP A 25 -4.78 16.49 24.64
C ASP A 25 -5.63 16.63 23.36
N VAL A 26 -6.36 15.55 23.02
CA VAL A 26 -7.75 15.62 22.50
C VAL A 26 -8.56 14.45 23.09
N ARG A 27 -8.83 14.48 24.40
CA ARG A 27 -9.52 13.38 25.11
C ARG A 27 -11.06 13.42 25.06
N ALA A 28 -11.66 14.25 24.22
CA ALA A 28 -13.11 14.41 24.17
C ALA A 28 -13.73 14.47 22.75
N GLN A 29 -13.18 13.77 21.75
CA GLN A 29 -13.95 13.44 20.54
C GLN A 29 -13.33 12.36 19.65
N ARG A 30 -12.68 11.35 20.24
CA ARG A 30 -12.58 10.08 19.52
C ARG A 30 -13.96 9.42 19.59
N GLN A 31 -14.87 9.90 18.75
CA GLN A 31 -15.86 9.01 18.16
C GLN A 31 -15.05 7.86 17.59
N THR A 32 -14.96 6.80 18.37
CA THR A 32 -14.63 5.50 17.84
C THR A 32 -15.70 5.27 16.79
N TYR A 33 -15.37 5.59 15.54
CA TYR A 33 -15.87 4.83 14.41
C TYR A 33 -15.36 3.42 14.66
N ARG A 34 -16.00 2.73 15.61
CA ARG A 34 -16.19 1.30 15.56
C ARG A 34 -16.95 1.17 14.26
N PHE A 35 -16.19 1.06 13.17
CA PHE A 35 -16.66 0.37 12.00
C PHE A 35 -17.25 -0.90 12.60
N GLU A 36 -18.57 -0.96 12.68
CA GLU A 36 -19.26 -2.22 12.82
C GLU A 36 -18.88 -2.97 11.56
N TRP A 37 -17.70 -3.60 11.61
CA TRP A 37 -17.40 -4.78 10.87
C TRP A 37 -18.49 -5.75 11.30
N LYS A 38 -19.65 -5.65 10.64
CA LYS A 38 -20.60 -6.75 10.56
C LYS A 38 -19.70 -7.91 10.19
N ALA A 39 -19.52 -8.84 11.13
CA ALA A 39 -18.58 -9.93 10.95
C ALA A 39 -18.84 -10.50 9.55
N PRO A 40 -17.79 -10.71 8.73
CA PRO A 40 -18.02 -11.33 7.44
C PRO A 40 -18.84 -12.59 7.73
N PHE A 41 -19.97 -12.74 7.05
CA PHE A 41 -20.91 -13.83 7.23
C PHE A 41 -21.83 -13.78 8.47
N ALA A 42 -22.34 -12.60 8.83
CA ALA A 42 -23.31 -12.43 9.92
C ALA A 42 -24.55 -13.36 9.84
N ASP A 43 -24.94 -13.78 8.63
CA ASP A 43 -26.09 -14.68 8.39
C ASP A 43 -25.71 -16.18 8.31
N MET A 44 -24.43 -16.51 8.51
CA MET A 44 -23.95 -17.89 8.55
C MET A 44 -24.13 -18.49 9.95
N SER A 45 -24.41 -19.79 10.02
CA SER A 45 -24.44 -20.50 11.29
C SER A 45 -23.07 -20.46 12.00
N PRO A 46 -23.02 -20.57 13.34
CA PRO A 46 -21.76 -20.66 14.07
C PRO A 46 -20.86 -21.81 13.60
N GLN A 47 -21.46 -22.93 13.21
CA GLN A 47 -20.75 -24.09 12.68
C GLN A 47 -20.14 -23.80 11.30
N GLY A 48 -20.89 -23.17 10.40
CA GLY A 48 -20.38 -22.75 9.10
C GLY A 48 -19.25 -21.73 9.23
N ALA A 49 -19.43 -20.75 10.13
CA ALA A 49 -18.41 -19.75 10.42
C ALA A 49 -17.11 -20.37 10.95
N ALA A 50 -17.20 -21.39 11.81
CA ALA A 50 -16.04 -22.13 12.29
C ALA A 50 -15.31 -22.90 11.17
N ILE A 51 -16.05 -23.53 10.25
CA ILE A 51 -15.47 -24.25 9.10
C ILE A 51 -14.70 -23.29 8.19
N ILE A 52 -15.26 -22.11 7.90
CA ILE A 52 -14.58 -21.09 7.11
C ILE A 52 -13.40 -20.49 7.87
N ALA A 53 -13.55 -20.20 9.15
CA ALA A 53 -12.47 -19.68 9.98
C ALA A 53 -11.29 -20.67 10.05
N GLU A 54 -11.55 -21.97 10.19
CA GLU A 54 -10.53 -23.03 10.14
C GLU A 54 -9.77 -23.02 8.81
N ALA A 55 -10.50 -22.90 7.69
CA ALA A 55 -9.90 -22.87 6.36
C ALA A 55 -9.08 -21.60 6.11
N MET A 56 -9.50 -20.46 6.67
CA MET A 56 -8.82 -19.16 6.57
C MET A 56 -7.63 -19.03 7.54
N GLN A 57 -7.70 -19.62 8.73
CA GLN A 57 -6.65 -19.58 9.76
C GLN A 57 -5.45 -20.48 9.46
N ALA A 58 -5.41 -21.15 8.30
CA ALA A 58 -4.44 -22.20 7.98
C ALA A 58 -3.00 -21.70 7.71
N GLN A 59 -2.55 -20.68 8.45
CA GLN A 59 -1.15 -20.29 8.68
C GLN A 59 -0.41 -21.25 9.65
N ARG A 60 -1.07 -22.28 10.21
CA ARG A 60 -0.45 -23.24 11.14
C ARG A 60 0.27 -24.43 10.49
N MET A 61 0.09 -24.66 9.19
CA MET A 61 0.84 -25.67 8.42
C MET A 61 2.07 -25.02 7.78
N PRO A 62 3.14 -25.77 7.40
CA PRO A 62 4.29 -25.18 6.73
C PRO A 62 3.85 -24.46 5.45
N SER A 63 3.84 -23.13 5.53
CA SER A 63 3.53 -22.22 4.45
C SER A 63 4.83 -21.91 3.71
N ASN A 64 4.74 -21.69 2.40
CA ASN A 64 5.88 -21.18 1.64
C ASN A 64 6.11 -19.68 1.90
N ALA A 65 5.43 -19.05 2.87
CA ALA A 65 5.53 -17.61 3.15
C ALA A 65 6.97 -17.14 3.42
N GLU A 66 7.76 -17.93 4.16
CA GLU A 66 9.17 -17.61 4.40
C GLU A 66 10.01 -17.74 3.12
N GLU A 67 9.72 -18.72 2.27
CA GLU A 67 10.38 -18.90 0.98
C GLU A 67 10.04 -17.77 0.01
N VAL A 68 8.77 -17.35 -0.05
CA VAL A 68 8.32 -16.18 -0.82
C VAL A 68 9.01 -14.92 -0.31
N ARG A 69 9.12 -14.75 1.02
CA ARG A 69 9.82 -13.59 1.62
C ARG A 69 11.30 -13.60 1.25
N ARG A 70 11.97 -14.75 1.30
CA ARG A 70 13.38 -14.90 0.87
C ARG A 70 13.56 -14.62 -0.62
N ALA A 71 12.69 -15.15 -1.48
CA ALA A 71 12.72 -14.89 -2.91
C ALA A 71 12.53 -13.39 -3.21
N ARG A 72 11.62 -12.71 -2.49
CA ARG A 72 11.45 -11.27 -2.57
C ARG A 72 12.68 -10.50 -2.11
N GLN A 73 13.29 -10.90 -1.00
CA GLN A 73 14.53 -10.26 -0.52
C GLN A 73 15.63 -10.36 -1.56
N LYS A 74 15.80 -11.54 -2.19
CA LYS A 74 16.75 -11.74 -3.29
C LYS A 74 16.50 -10.80 -4.47
N VAL A 75 15.25 -10.51 -4.82
CA VAL A 75 14.92 -9.51 -5.84
C VAL A 75 15.37 -8.11 -5.41
N LEU A 76 15.12 -7.74 -4.16
CA LEU A 76 15.54 -6.42 -3.62
C LEU A 76 17.06 -6.28 -3.59
N ASP A 77 17.78 -7.32 -3.17
CA ASP A 77 19.24 -7.35 -3.13
C ASP A 77 19.86 -7.21 -4.53
N LEU A 78 19.24 -7.83 -5.55
CA LEU A 78 19.69 -7.71 -6.94
C LEU A 78 19.40 -6.32 -7.53
N ILE A 79 18.35 -5.64 -7.07
CA ILE A 79 18.04 -4.26 -7.49
C ILE A 79 18.98 -3.25 -6.83
N SER A 80 19.40 -3.50 -5.58
CA SER A 80 20.32 -2.63 -4.85
C SER A 80 21.80 -2.86 -5.16
N ALA A 81 22.13 -3.89 -5.95
CA ALA A 81 23.49 -4.20 -6.37
C ALA A 81 24.10 -3.08 -7.23
N GLU A 82 25.42 -2.91 -7.13
CA GLU A 82 26.18 -1.90 -7.88
C GLU A 82 26.03 -2.06 -9.41
N LYS A 83 25.87 -3.30 -9.88
CA LYS A 83 25.57 -3.63 -11.28
C LYS A 83 24.23 -4.34 -11.37
N LEU A 84 23.36 -3.81 -12.21
CA LEU A 84 22.03 -4.35 -12.42
C LEU A 84 22.08 -5.58 -13.34
N ASP A 85 21.81 -6.76 -12.78
CA ASP A 85 21.65 -8.01 -13.54
C ASP A 85 20.16 -8.30 -13.77
N LEU A 86 19.69 -7.93 -14.96
CA LEU A 86 18.29 -8.10 -15.34
C LEU A 86 17.88 -9.59 -15.45
N ASP A 87 18.79 -10.49 -15.82
CA ASP A 87 18.47 -11.90 -15.99
C ASP A 87 18.37 -12.59 -14.63
N ALA A 88 19.26 -12.25 -13.68
CA ALA A 88 19.15 -12.68 -12.30
C ALA A 88 17.85 -12.20 -11.64
N ILE A 89 17.46 -10.93 -11.87
CA ILE A 89 16.21 -10.37 -11.36
C ILE A 89 15.01 -11.13 -11.93
N ARG A 90 14.96 -11.35 -13.26
CA ARG A 90 13.86 -12.10 -13.88
C ARG A 90 13.74 -13.50 -13.31
N LYS A 91 14.85 -14.19 -13.07
CA LYS A 91 14.88 -15.53 -12.47
C LYS A 91 14.35 -15.51 -11.03
N ALA A 92 14.80 -14.57 -10.21
CA ALA A 92 14.33 -14.41 -8.83
C ALA A 92 12.83 -14.06 -8.76
N GLN A 93 12.34 -13.20 -9.67
CA GLN A 93 10.91 -12.91 -9.77
C GLN A 93 10.09 -14.11 -10.23
N ALA A 94 10.60 -14.93 -11.15
CA ALA A 94 9.93 -16.16 -11.58
C ALA A 94 9.83 -17.17 -10.42
N GLU A 95 10.88 -17.28 -9.62
CA GLU A 95 10.92 -18.08 -8.39
C GLU A 95 9.86 -17.60 -7.39
N GLU A 96 9.81 -16.30 -7.07
CA GLU A 96 8.79 -15.70 -6.20
C GLU A 96 7.37 -16.01 -6.70
N ARG A 97 7.09 -15.74 -7.99
CA ARG A 97 5.78 -16.00 -8.59
C ARG A 97 5.38 -17.47 -8.48
N SER A 98 6.32 -18.38 -8.74
CA SER A 98 6.04 -19.82 -8.67
C SER A 98 5.67 -20.27 -7.25
N LEU A 99 6.34 -19.71 -6.23
CA LEU A 99 6.07 -20.01 -4.83
C LEU A 99 4.73 -19.42 -4.39
N ALA A 100 4.43 -18.18 -4.79
CA ALA A 100 3.16 -17.53 -4.51
C ALA A 100 1.98 -18.28 -5.15
N ILE A 101 2.11 -18.73 -6.41
CA ILE A 101 1.06 -19.51 -7.10
C ILE A 101 0.79 -20.83 -6.35
N LYS A 102 1.85 -21.54 -5.93
CA LYS A 102 1.70 -22.78 -5.14
C LYS A 102 0.95 -22.53 -3.83
N GLU A 103 1.27 -21.45 -3.13
CA GLU A 103 0.60 -21.09 -1.88
C GLU A 103 -0.88 -20.73 -2.12
N HIS A 104 -1.17 -19.96 -3.16
CA HIS A 104 -2.55 -19.66 -3.56
C HIS A 104 -3.34 -20.92 -3.93
N ALA A 105 -2.75 -21.85 -4.68
CA ALA A 105 -3.40 -23.11 -5.04
C ALA A 105 -3.73 -23.96 -3.78
N ARG A 106 -2.80 -24.05 -2.82
CA ARG A 106 -3.04 -24.74 -1.54
C ARG A 106 -4.18 -24.09 -0.75
N ALA A 107 -4.22 -22.76 -0.69
CA ALA A 107 -5.28 -22.03 0.00
C ALA A 107 -6.65 -22.25 -0.69
N GLN A 108 -6.69 -22.23 -2.02
CA GLN A 108 -7.90 -22.52 -2.79
C GLN A 108 -8.40 -23.93 -2.56
N GLU A 109 -7.52 -24.94 -2.57
CA GLU A 109 -7.91 -26.33 -2.31
C GLU A 109 -8.51 -26.51 -0.90
N LYS A 110 -7.92 -25.85 0.12
CA LYS A 110 -8.47 -25.85 1.47
C LYS A 110 -9.86 -25.21 1.53
N MET A 111 -10.05 -24.07 0.88
CA MET A 111 -11.35 -23.41 0.81
C MET A 111 -12.38 -24.28 0.08
N LEU A 112 -12.01 -24.96 -1.00
CA LEU A 112 -12.90 -25.89 -1.69
C LEU A 112 -13.36 -27.04 -0.78
N LYS A 113 -12.43 -27.62 0.01
CA LYS A 113 -12.76 -28.63 1.02
C LYS A 113 -13.68 -28.07 2.11
N ALA A 114 -13.49 -26.80 2.50
CA ALA A 114 -14.37 -26.13 3.45
C ALA A 114 -15.79 -25.99 2.88
N TYR A 115 -15.95 -25.57 1.62
CA TYR A 115 -17.25 -25.45 0.97
C TYR A 115 -18.01 -26.77 0.88
N GLN A 116 -17.30 -27.90 0.74
CA GLN A 116 -17.92 -29.23 0.76
C GLN A 116 -18.51 -29.58 2.13
N ARG A 117 -17.92 -29.07 3.23
CA ARG A 117 -18.37 -29.31 4.61
C ARG A 117 -19.53 -28.40 5.03
N LEU A 118 -19.80 -27.33 4.28
CA LEU A 118 -20.86 -26.38 4.59
C LEU A 118 -22.25 -26.91 4.23
N SER A 119 -23.25 -26.56 5.06
CA SER A 119 -24.65 -26.78 4.71
C SER A 119 -25.05 -25.95 3.48
N LEU A 120 -26.19 -26.27 2.85
CA LEU A 120 -26.69 -25.47 1.74
C LEU A 120 -27.02 -24.03 2.17
N GLN A 121 -27.58 -23.85 3.37
CA GLN A 121 -27.90 -22.54 3.92
C GLN A 121 -26.62 -21.71 4.14
N ASP A 122 -25.59 -22.30 4.75
CA ASP A 122 -24.33 -21.61 5.00
C ASP A 122 -23.59 -21.24 3.71
N ARG A 123 -23.66 -22.09 2.67
CA ARG A 123 -23.09 -21.76 1.35
C ARG A 123 -23.78 -20.55 0.72
N ARG A 124 -25.10 -20.41 0.88
CA ARG A 124 -25.85 -19.24 0.39
C ARG A 124 -25.47 -17.98 1.16
N ALA A 125 -25.47 -18.05 2.49
CA ALA A 125 -25.05 -16.95 3.35
C ALA A 125 -23.61 -16.51 3.06
N PHE A 126 -22.70 -17.46 2.85
CA PHE A 126 -21.32 -17.16 2.43
C PHE A 126 -21.28 -16.44 1.08
N ALA A 127 -22.00 -16.95 0.07
CA ALA A 127 -22.02 -16.34 -1.26
C ALA A 127 -22.60 -14.92 -1.25
N GLU A 128 -23.67 -14.68 -0.50
CA GLU A 128 -24.26 -13.34 -0.32
C GLU A 128 -23.29 -12.40 0.39
N GLY A 129 -22.68 -12.85 1.50
CA GLY A 129 -21.67 -12.07 2.21
C GLY A 129 -20.47 -11.70 1.33
N MET A 130 -20.01 -12.61 0.45
CA MET A 130 -18.93 -12.32 -0.49
C MET A 130 -19.32 -11.28 -1.56
N ARG A 131 -20.55 -11.31 -2.07
CA ARG A 131 -21.04 -10.30 -3.01
C ARG A 131 -21.12 -8.92 -2.37
N GLU A 132 -21.64 -8.84 -1.15
CA GLU A 132 -21.67 -7.58 -0.41
C GLU A 132 -20.26 -7.04 -0.15
N GLN A 133 -19.32 -7.92 0.21
CA GLN A 133 -17.92 -7.53 0.41
C GLN A 133 -17.28 -7.02 -0.88
N GLU A 134 -17.51 -7.70 -2.01
CA GLU A 134 -17.03 -7.27 -3.32
C GLU A 134 -17.61 -5.90 -3.70
N GLU A 135 -18.90 -5.69 -3.48
CA GLU A 135 -19.55 -4.41 -3.74
C GLU A 135 -18.95 -3.28 -2.89
N ARG A 136 -18.76 -3.50 -1.59
CA ARG A 136 -18.10 -2.52 -0.69
C ARG A 136 -16.67 -2.21 -1.15
N MET A 137 -15.92 -3.22 -1.59
CA MET A 137 -14.57 -3.04 -2.12
C MET A 137 -14.60 -2.21 -3.40
N MET A 138 -15.49 -2.51 -4.34
CA MET A 138 -15.65 -1.74 -5.59
C MET A 138 -16.03 -0.29 -5.31
N GLN A 139 -16.95 -0.04 -4.38
CA GLN A 139 -17.32 1.31 -3.95
C GLN A 139 -16.12 2.05 -3.34
N HIS A 140 -15.30 1.38 -2.53
CA HIS A 140 -14.09 1.96 -1.96
C HIS A 140 -13.08 2.34 -3.04
N LEU A 141 -12.85 1.44 -4.00
CA LEU A 141 -11.96 1.70 -5.15
C LEU A 141 -12.47 2.83 -6.04
N ALA A 142 -13.78 2.93 -6.25
CA ALA A 142 -14.39 4.03 -7.01
C ALA A 142 -14.12 5.39 -6.34
N ARG A 143 -14.36 5.49 -5.02
CA ARG A 143 -14.07 6.69 -4.24
C ARG A 143 -12.58 7.04 -4.23
N ALA A 144 -11.71 6.04 -4.15
CA ALA A 144 -10.27 6.25 -4.21
C ALA A 144 -9.85 6.80 -5.59
N ARG A 145 -10.41 6.28 -6.68
CA ARG A 145 -10.18 6.78 -8.05
C ARG A 145 -10.64 8.22 -8.22
N GLU A 146 -11.83 8.55 -7.71
CA GLU A 146 -12.36 9.92 -7.74
C GLU A 146 -11.43 10.89 -7.02
N ARG A 147 -10.99 10.56 -5.79
CA ARG A 147 -10.02 11.38 -5.04
C ARG A 147 -8.70 11.57 -5.78
N MET A 148 -8.19 10.52 -6.43
CA MET A 148 -6.96 10.63 -7.22
C MET A 148 -7.14 11.55 -8.42
N ARG A 149 -8.31 11.49 -9.08
CA ARG A 149 -8.63 12.39 -10.19
C ARG A 149 -8.71 13.83 -9.72
N ASP A 150 -9.42 14.11 -8.64
CA ASP A 150 -9.52 15.45 -8.05
C ASP A 150 -8.13 15.99 -7.66
N ALA A 151 -7.28 15.15 -7.06
CA ALA A 151 -5.91 15.52 -6.72
C ALA A 151 -5.07 15.85 -7.97
N GLN A 152 -5.21 15.08 -9.05
CA GLN A 152 -4.55 15.36 -10.32
C GLN A 152 -5.04 16.67 -10.96
N GLU A 153 -6.35 16.94 -10.91
CA GLU A 153 -6.93 18.17 -11.43
C GLU A 153 -6.46 19.40 -10.65
N ARG A 154 -6.40 19.32 -9.31
CA ARG A 154 -5.82 20.37 -8.46
C ARG A 154 -4.35 20.61 -8.78
N SER A 155 -3.56 19.54 -8.88
CA SER A 155 -2.14 19.65 -9.24
C SER A 155 -1.91 20.31 -10.60
N ARG A 156 -2.79 20.06 -11.58
CA ARG A 156 -2.75 20.75 -12.88
C ARG A 156 -3.07 22.23 -12.76
N MET A 157 -4.10 22.60 -12.01
CA MET A 157 -4.44 24.01 -11.78
C MET A 157 -3.31 24.76 -11.06
N ASP A 158 -2.69 24.13 -10.06
CA ASP A 158 -1.56 24.71 -9.34
C ASP A 158 -0.33 24.88 -10.25
N ALA A 159 -0.06 23.90 -11.11
CA ALA A 159 1.00 23.99 -12.12
C ALA A 159 0.76 25.13 -13.12
N ASP A 160 -0.48 25.29 -13.59
CA ASP A 160 -0.86 26.39 -14.49
C ASP A 160 -0.76 27.75 -13.81
N ARG A 161 -1.14 27.85 -12.53
CA ARG A 161 -0.98 29.06 -11.73
C ARG A 161 0.49 29.42 -11.58
N MET A 162 1.32 28.46 -11.18
CA MET A 162 2.76 28.67 -11.01
C MET A 162 3.43 29.09 -12.33
N LYS A 163 3.02 28.49 -13.45
CA LYS A 163 3.52 28.87 -14.78
C LYS A 163 3.21 30.33 -15.12
N ARG A 164 2.00 30.81 -14.80
CA ARG A 164 1.61 32.21 -15.01
C ARG A 164 2.39 33.16 -14.09
N GLU A 165 2.60 32.78 -12.84
CA GLU A 165 3.40 33.57 -11.89
C GLU A 165 4.87 33.65 -12.33
N MET A 166 5.45 32.54 -12.80
CA MET A 166 6.81 32.50 -13.36
C MET A 166 6.94 33.35 -14.62
N GLU A 167 5.94 33.35 -15.50
CA GLU A 167 5.95 34.19 -16.70
C GLU A 167 5.86 35.68 -16.34
N LYS A 168 5.04 36.05 -15.36
CA LYS A 168 4.97 37.42 -14.82
C LYS A 168 6.31 37.84 -14.24
N MET A 169 6.90 37.02 -13.37
CA MET A 169 8.21 37.29 -12.77
C MET A 169 9.30 37.42 -13.84
N ARG A 170 9.30 36.55 -14.86
CA ARG A 170 10.22 36.64 -15.99
C ARG A 170 10.07 37.95 -16.75
N LYS A 171 8.85 38.42 -17.00
CA LYS A 171 8.58 39.71 -17.66
C LYS A 171 9.07 40.88 -16.80
N GLU A 172 8.84 40.84 -15.49
CA GLU A 172 9.34 41.84 -14.55
C GLU A 172 10.87 41.87 -14.51
N MET A 173 11.53 40.71 -14.44
CA MET A 173 13.00 40.63 -14.50
C MET A 173 13.55 41.23 -15.80
N LEU A 174 12.93 40.93 -16.95
CA LEU A 174 13.33 41.50 -18.24
C LEU A 174 13.12 43.01 -18.31
N ARG A 175 12.04 43.52 -17.69
CA ARG A 175 11.78 44.96 -17.60
C ARG A 175 12.82 45.65 -16.72
N ASN A 176 13.08 45.12 -15.52
CA ASN A 176 14.09 45.64 -14.61
C ASN A 176 15.48 45.64 -15.25
N ALA A 177 15.84 44.58 -15.98
CA ALA A 177 17.12 44.49 -16.68
C ALA A 177 17.28 45.55 -17.78
N LYS A 178 16.18 45.93 -18.46
CA LYS A 178 16.19 47.03 -19.44
C LYS A 178 16.30 48.41 -18.77
N GLU A 179 15.65 48.59 -17.62
CA GLU A 179 15.63 49.87 -16.89
C GLU A 179 16.94 50.11 -16.11
N THR A 180 17.59 49.06 -15.62
CA THR A 180 18.81 49.16 -14.79
C THR A 180 20.11 48.77 -15.51
N GLY A 181 20.02 48.30 -16.76
CA GLY A 181 21.19 47.84 -17.54
C GLY A 181 21.92 46.62 -16.97
N SER A 182 21.37 46.00 -15.92
CA SER A 182 22.00 44.91 -15.19
C SER A 182 20.95 43.81 -14.93
N LEU A 183 21.18 42.63 -15.51
CA LEU A 183 20.40 41.44 -15.24
C LEU A 183 20.80 40.93 -13.84
N TRP A 184 20.14 41.43 -12.79
CA TRP A 184 20.34 40.95 -11.43
C TRP A 184 19.84 39.51 -11.33
N ILE A 185 20.73 38.55 -11.57
CA ILE A 185 20.54 37.18 -11.10
C ILE A 185 20.61 37.27 -9.57
N VAL A 186 19.46 37.33 -8.91
CA VAL A 186 19.38 37.15 -7.46
C VAL A 186 19.66 35.67 -7.21
N ILE A 187 20.94 35.33 -7.11
CA ILE A 187 21.38 34.07 -6.52
C ILE A 187 21.02 34.21 -5.04
N PRO A 188 20.05 33.42 -4.51
CA PRO A 188 19.81 33.45 -3.07
C PRO A 188 21.13 33.11 -2.38
N PRO A 189 21.52 33.83 -1.30
CA PRO A 189 22.74 33.49 -0.59
C PRO A 189 22.65 32.02 -0.20
N VAL A 190 23.56 31.21 -0.74
CA VAL A 190 23.76 29.84 -0.30
C VAL A 190 24.11 29.97 1.17
N GLN A 191 23.14 29.71 2.05
CA GLN A 191 23.45 29.62 3.47
C GLN A 191 24.52 28.53 3.59
N PRO A 192 25.67 28.82 4.23
CA PRO A 192 26.68 27.80 4.45
C PRO A 192 25.99 26.66 5.20
N VAL A 193 25.93 25.49 4.57
CA VAL A 193 25.48 24.28 5.24
C VAL A 193 26.42 24.11 6.43
N PRO A 194 25.94 24.13 7.68
CA PRO A 194 26.82 23.92 8.83
C PRO A 194 27.54 22.59 8.63
N PRO A 195 28.85 22.50 8.96
CA PRO A 195 29.56 21.24 8.85
C PRO A 195 28.77 20.19 9.63
N VAL A 196 28.43 19.09 8.95
CA VAL A 196 27.80 17.93 9.57
C VAL A 196 28.79 17.44 10.62
N VAL A 197 28.53 17.78 11.88
CA VAL A 197 29.28 17.24 13.01
C VAL A 197 28.98 15.75 13.02
N PRO A 198 29.98 14.88 12.84
CA PRO A 198 29.76 13.44 12.96
C PRO A 198 29.19 13.17 14.37
N PRO A 199 28.15 12.33 14.50
CA PRO A 199 27.62 11.99 15.81
C PRO A 199 28.75 11.45 16.68
N GLU A 200 28.91 12.02 17.88
CA GLU A 200 29.86 11.52 18.86
C GLU A 200 29.62 10.01 19.08
N PRO A 201 30.67 9.19 19.17
CA PRO A 201 30.53 7.81 19.55
C PRO A 201 29.83 7.74 20.91
N VAL A 202 28.67 7.11 20.93
CA VAL A 202 27.93 6.83 22.17
C VAL A 202 28.81 5.91 23.01
N ASP A 203 29.34 6.45 24.10
CA ASP A 203 30.15 5.72 25.06
C ASP A 203 29.25 4.70 25.79
N PRO A 204 29.45 3.39 25.60
CA PRO A 204 28.54 2.36 26.13
C PRO A 204 28.57 2.24 27.66
N ASP A 205 29.52 2.90 28.34
CA ASP A 205 29.75 2.75 29.77
C ASP A 205 29.09 3.84 30.64
N ARG A 206 28.25 4.72 30.08
CA ARG A 206 27.65 5.86 30.81
C ARG A 206 26.33 5.55 31.56
N HIS A 207 26.16 4.32 32.03
CA HIS A 207 25.13 3.96 33.01
C HIS A 207 25.73 3.04 34.09
N GLY A 208 26.22 3.67 35.16
CA GLY A 208 26.44 3.07 36.48
C GLY A 208 25.52 3.72 37.50
#